data_AF-A0A3A8UC85-F1
#
_entry.id   AF-A0A3A8UC85-F1
#
_cell.length_a   1.000
_cell.length_b   1.000
_cell.length_c   1.000
_cell.angle_alpha   90.00
_cell.angle_beta   90.00
_cell.angle_gamma   90.00
#
_symmetry.space_group_name_H-M   'P 1'
#
loop_
_entity.id
_entity.type
_entity.pdbx_description
1 polymer ?
#
loop_
_entity_poly.entity_id
_entity_poly.type
_entity_poly.pdbx_seq_one_letter_code
_entity_poly.pdbx_strand_id
1 'polypeptide(L)'
;MAGVLAKAAAFVLIIVTGYVLKKKGFFHPDDFYLFSKVVVRITLPCAIISNFSKVSMENSLLFMCVIGLVANLVMVAAGFFLYLRGSRQDRAFGMINLSGYNIGNFTLPFVQNFLGPVGFAATSLFDAGNAVMCTGVTFTMASIAAGAGERPSVKNVLKSLFSSLPFDAYLIMTVLAVCRVSLPELITSYAGTVGGANAFLALLMIGIGFEIRMEREKLANIIKILAWRYGMGLLMAAAAYFFLPFSLEVRQAIALIALGPVSSVSPAFTGKIGGDVEMSSAVNSLSIVISIVMITGALAVLL
;
A
#
# COMPACT_ATOMS: atom_id res chain seq x y z
N MET A 1 -14.20 -7.79 -19.41
CA MET A 1 -13.02 -7.14 -20.03
C MET A 1 -13.22 -5.66 -20.40
N ALA A 2 -14.08 -5.28 -21.37
CA ALA A 2 -14.21 -3.87 -21.80
C ALA A 2 -14.57 -2.88 -20.66
N GLY A 3 -15.50 -3.25 -19.76
CA GLY A 3 -15.86 -2.42 -18.61
C GLY A 3 -14.74 -2.26 -17.57
N VAL A 4 -13.94 -3.32 -17.36
CA VAL A 4 -12.77 -3.28 -16.45
C VAL A 4 -11.69 -2.36 -17.02
N LEU A 5 -11.40 -2.48 -18.32
CA LEU A 5 -10.46 -1.62 -19.01
C LEU A 5 -10.90 -0.16 -19.03
N ALA A 6 -12.19 0.12 -19.28
CA ALA A 6 -12.74 1.47 -19.23
C ALA A 6 -12.62 2.09 -17.83
N LYS A 7 -12.93 1.31 -16.78
CA LYS A 7 -12.79 1.77 -15.39
C LYS A 7 -11.33 2.00 -15.01
N ALA A 8 -10.43 1.12 -15.44
CA ALA A 8 -9.00 1.28 -15.19
C ALA A 8 -8.42 2.49 -15.95
N ALA A 9 -8.84 2.70 -17.20
CA ALA A 9 -8.52 3.90 -17.95
C ALA A 9 -9.02 5.17 -17.25
N ALA A 10 -10.23 5.16 -16.69
CA ALA A 10 -10.73 6.28 -15.89
C ALA A 10 -9.83 6.58 -14.68
N PHE A 11 -9.26 5.56 -14.03
CA PHE A 11 -8.35 5.74 -12.89
C PHE A 11 -7.04 6.38 -13.31
N VAL A 12 -6.48 5.91 -14.43
CA VAL A 12 -5.30 6.53 -15.04
C VAL A 12 -5.59 7.98 -15.43
N LEU A 13 -6.76 8.26 -16.00
CA LEU A 13 -7.16 9.61 -16.36
C LEU A 13 -7.25 10.52 -15.14
N ILE A 14 -7.77 10.07 -14.00
CA ILE A 14 -7.80 10.87 -12.76
C ILE A 14 -6.38 11.25 -12.32
N ILE A 15 -5.44 10.30 -12.35
CA ILE A 15 -4.03 10.56 -12.02
C ILE A 15 -3.42 11.56 -13.01
N VAL A 16 -3.64 11.36 -14.31
CA VAL A 16 -3.16 12.27 -15.37
C VAL A 16 -3.76 13.67 -15.20
N THR A 17 -5.04 13.79 -14.86
CA THR A 17 -5.69 15.06 -14.56
C THR A 17 -5.01 15.79 -13.40
N GLY A 18 -4.73 15.11 -12.29
CA GLY A 18 -4.01 15.69 -11.15
C GLY A 18 -2.62 16.21 -11.56
N TYR A 19 -1.88 15.41 -12.34
CA TYR A 19 -0.55 15.80 -12.82
C TYR A 19 -0.59 17.01 -13.79
N VAL A 20 -1.51 17.00 -14.76
CA VAL A 20 -1.65 18.07 -15.75
C VAL A 20 -2.11 19.37 -15.09
N LEU A 21 -3.07 19.31 -14.17
CA LEU A 21 -3.54 20.48 -13.43
C LEU A 21 -2.42 21.08 -12.56
N LYS A 22 -1.60 20.24 -11.92
CA LYS A 22 -0.38 20.72 -11.26
C LYS A 22 0.56 21.43 -12.24
N LYS A 23 0.84 20.83 -13.40
CA LYS A 23 1.73 21.43 -14.41
C LYS A 23 1.22 22.75 -14.96
N LYS A 24 -0.11 22.95 -14.99
CA LYS A 24 -0.76 24.21 -15.39
C LYS A 24 -0.82 25.25 -14.25
N GLY A 25 -0.32 24.96 -13.07
CA GLY A 25 -0.32 25.85 -11.91
C GLY A 25 -1.65 25.92 -11.16
N PHE A 26 -2.63 25.05 -11.48
CA PHE A 26 -3.88 24.97 -10.71
C PHE A 26 -3.63 24.34 -9.33
N PHE A 27 -2.86 23.24 -9.29
CA PHE A 27 -2.35 22.66 -8.05
C PHE A 27 -0.88 23.03 -7.86
N HIS A 28 -0.50 23.26 -6.60
CA HIS A 28 0.88 23.41 -6.18
C HIS A 28 1.42 22.04 -5.72
N PRO A 29 2.73 21.79 -5.79
CA PRO A 29 3.34 20.55 -5.29
C PRO A 29 2.94 20.24 -3.84
N ASP A 30 2.81 21.27 -2.99
CA ASP A 30 2.44 21.14 -1.59
C ASP A 30 0.98 20.74 -1.35
N ASP A 31 0.09 20.91 -2.35
CA ASP A 31 -1.32 20.48 -2.25
C ASP A 31 -1.42 18.97 -2.08
N PHE A 32 -0.41 18.20 -2.50
CA PHE A 32 -0.29 16.79 -2.17
C PHE A 32 -0.52 16.52 -0.68
N TYR A 33 0.06 17.32 0.21
CA TYR A 33 -0.07 17.15 1.66
C TYR A 33 -1.48 17.50 2.17
N LEU A 34 -2.14 18.46 1.52
CA LEU A 34 -3.54 18.79 1.83
C LEU A 34 -4.44 17.60 1.48
N PHE A 35 -4.37 17.12 0.24
CA PHE A 35 -5.15 15.96 -0.19
C PHE A 35 -4.82 14.70 0.62
N SER A 36 -3.54 14.47 0.96
CA SER A 36 -3.14 13.36 1.83
C SER A 36 -3.78 13.43 3.22
N LYS A 37 -3.85 14.62 3.83
CA LYS A 37 -4.55 14.79 5.11
C LYS A 37 -6.04 14.46 4.98
N VAL A 38 -6.71 14.90 3.92
CA VAL A 38 -8.13 14.59 3.68
C VAL A 38 -8.32 13.09 3.46
N VAL A 39 -7.50 12.48 2.60
CA VAL A 39 -7.60 11.05 2.30
C VAL A 39 -7.37 10.20 3.53
N VAL A 40 -6.23 10.37 4.20
CA VAL A 40 -5.80 9.50 5.30
C VAL A 40 -6.63 9.73 6.57
N ARG A 41 -7.06 10.97 6.85
CA ARG A 41 -7.74 11.30 8.11
C ARG A 41 -9.26 11.37 8.03
N ILE A 42 -9.84 11.44 6.82
CA ILE A 42 -11.29 11.63 6.65
C ILE A 42 -11.87 10.53 5.77
N THR A 43 -11.47 10.46 4.50
CA THR A 43 -12.16 9.59 3.54
C THR A 43 -11.80 8.12 3.67
N LEU A 44 -10.55 7.80 3.97
CA LEU A 44 -10.11 6.42 4.19
C LEU A 44 -10.77 5.81 5.44
N PRO A 45 -10.79 6.48 6.61
CA PRO A 45 -11.54 6.00 7.76
C PRO A 45 -13.03 5.77 7.48
N CYS A 46 -13.68 6.69 6.76
CA CYS A 46 -15.09 6.54 6.36
C CYS A 46 -15.29 5.37 5.40
N ALA A 47 -14.38 5.17 4.44
CA ALA A 47 -14.40 4.03 3.53
C ALA A 47 -14.26 2.70 4.29
N ILE A 48 -13.40 2.65 5.32
CA ILE A 48 -13.25 1.49 6.20
C ILE A 48 -14.55 1.22 6.96
N ILE A 49 -15.11 2.20 7.67
CA ILE A 49 -16.37 2.00 8.42
C ILE A 49 -17.49 1.52 7.50
N SER A 50 -17.67 2.17 6.33
CA SER A 50 -18.71 1.81 5.37
C SER A 50 -18.55 0.40 4.81
N ASN A 51 -17.33 -0.02 4.44
CA ASN A 51 -17.11 -1.36 3.91
C ASN A 51 -17.26 -2.43 4.99
N PHE A 52 -16.73 -2.21 6.20
CA PHE A 52 -16.78 -3.21 7.27
C PHE A 52 -18.21 -3.39 7.79
N SER A 53 -19.06 -2.37 7.73
CA SER A 53 -20.49 -2.50 8.03
C SER A 53 -21.26 -3.44 7.10
N LYS A 54 -20.69 -3.77 5.93
CA LYS A 54 -21.31 -4.61 4.89
C LYS A 54 -20.74 -6.04 4.83
N VAL A 55 -19.73 -6.34 5.64
CA VAL A 55 -19.02 -7.63 5.62
C VAL A 55 -19.57 -8.54 6.72
N SER A 56 -19.81 -9.81 6.39
CA SER A 56 -20.00 -10.87 7.39
C SER A 56 -18.68 -11.11 8.11
N MET A 57 -18.65 -10.91 9.43
CA MET A 57 -17.41 -10.97 10.22
C MET A 57 -16.87 -12.39 10.31
N GLU A 58 -15.89 -12.70 9.47
CA GLU A 58 -15.17 -13.97 9.48
C GLU A 58 -13.77 -13.78 10.09
N ASN A 59 -13.59 -14.22 11.34
CA ASN A 59 -12.35 -14.01 12.12
C ASN A 59 -11.06 -14.46 11.39
N SER A 60 -11.18 -15.35 10.40
CA SER A 60 -10.08 -15.78 9.53
C SER A 60 -9.41 -14.62 8.79
N LEU A 61 -10.15 -13.52 8.50
CA LEU A 61 -9.62 -12.34 7.83
C LEU A 61 -8.56 -11.60 8.67
N LEU A 62 -8.53 -11.75 10.00
CA LEU A 62 -7.46 -11.19 10.84
C LEU A 62 -6.09 -11.76 10.47
N PHE A 63 -6.05 -12.96 9.88
CA PHE A 63 -4.81 -13.56 9.39
C PHE A 63 -4.16 -12.74 8.27
N MET A 64 -4.91 -11.87 7.59
CA MET A 64 -4.36 -10.93 6.61
C MET A 64 -3.33 -9.99 7.23
N CYS A 65 -3.45 -9.62 8.51
CA CYS A 65 -2.42 -8.83 9.20
C CYS A 65 -1.08 -9.60 9.28
N VAL A 66 -1.15 -10.90 9.58
CA VAL A 66 0.03 -11.77 9.64
C VAL A 66 0.64 -11.95 8.25
N ILE A 67 -0.19 -12.19 7.23
CA ILE A 67 0.26 -12.28 5.84
C ILE A 67 0.95 -10.97 5.42
N GLY A 68 0.38 -9.80 5.77
CA GLY A 68 0.98 -8.50 5.48
C GLY A 68 2.35 -8.29 6.11
N LEU A 69 2.53 -8.73 7.36
CA LEU A 69 3.83 -8.75 8.05
C LEU A 69 4.82 -9.68 7.35
N VAL A 70 4.43 -10.93 7.09
CA VAL A 70 5.29 -11.94 6.48
C VAL A 70 5.70 -11.55 5.06
N ALA A 71 4.76 -11.07 4.25
CA ALA A 71 5.00 -10.56 2.90
C ALA A 71 6.10 -9.48 2.89
N ASN A 72 6.02 -8.54 3.82
CA ASN A 72 7.04 -7.52 3.99
C ASN A 72 8.39 -8.10 4.43
N LEU A 73 8.42 -9.04 5.38
CA LEU A 73 9.67 -9.68 5.83
C LEU A 73 10.36 -10.43 4.68
N VAL A 74 9.58 -11.10 3.82
CA VAL A 74 10.10 -11.74 2.59
C VAL A 74 10.74 -10.69 1.68
N MET A 75 10.08 -9.54 1.48
CA MET A 75 10.65 -8.46 0.66
C MET A 75 11.86 -7.78 1.29
N VAL A 76 11.91 -7.66 2.63
CA VAL A 76 13.10 -7.19 3.35
C VAL A 76 14.27 -8.15 3.12
N ALA A 77 14.05 -9.45 3.25
CA ALA A 77 15.05 -10.46 2.98
C ALA A 77 15.53 -10.43 1.53
N ALA A 78 14.61 -10.33 0.56
CA ALA A 78 14.93 -10.17 -0.85
C ALA A 78 15.81 -8.93 -1.10
N GLY A 79 15.47 -7.80 -0.47
CA GLY A 79 16.26 -6.56 -0.51
C GLY A 79 17.68 -6.73 0.03
N PHE A 80 17.84 -7.46 1.13
CA PHE A 80 19.16 -7.79 1.67
C PHE A 80 19.97 -8.67 0.72
N PHE A 81 19.37 -9.74 0.17
CA PHE A 81 20.06 -10.68 -0.72
C PHE A 81 20.42 -10.06 -2.08
N LEU A 82 19.62 -9.11 -2.58
CA LEU A 82 19.90 -8.38 -3.82
C LEU A 82 21.26 -7.67 -3.80
N TYR A 83 21.69 -7.23 -2.61
CA TYR A 83 22.95 -6.53 -2.37
C TYR A 83 23.88 -7.30 -1.42
N LEU A 84 23.78 -8.63 -1.40
CA LEU A 84 24.62 -9.46 -0.53
C LEU A 84 26.13 -9.21 -0.74
N ARG A 85 26.54 -8.96 -1.99
CA ARG A 85 27.93 -8.61 -2.35
C ARG A 85 28.24 -7.10 -2.32
N GLY A 86 27.24 -6.27 -2.05
CA GLY A 86 27.38 -4.82 -1.92
C GLY A 86 27.81 -4.39 -0.52
N SER A 87 27.91 -3.07 -0.33
CA SER A 87 28.20 -2.45 0.96
C SER A 87 27.06 -2.66 1.97
N ARG A 88 27.32 -2.39 3.25
CA ARG A 88 26.29 -2.39 4.29
C ARG A 88 25.15 -1.41 3.97
N GLN A 89 25.49 -0.27 3.40
CA GLN A 89 24.52 0.74 2.97
C GLN A 89 23.67 0.25 1.78
N ASP A 90 24.25 -0.47 0.82
CA ASP A 90 23.50 -1.04 -0.30
C ASP A 90 22.46 -2.07 0.17
N ARG A 91 22.83 -2.90 1.16
CA ARG A 91 21.91 -3.87 1.77
C ARG A 91 20.76 -3.18 2.49
N ALA A 92 21.06 -2.19 3.32
CA ALA A 92 20.05 -1.42 4.04
C ALA A 92 19.12 -0.66 3.08
N PHE A 93 19.68 -0.10 2.00
CA PHE A 93 18.92 0.53 0.93
C PHE A 93 17.97 -0.45 0.24
N GLY A 94 18.45 -1.65 -0.12
CA GLY A 94 17.62 -2.70 -0.71
C GLY A 94 16.49 -3.15 0.22
N MET A 95 16.78 -3.36 1.50
CA MET A 95 15.76 -3.73 2.50
C MET A 95 14.62 -2.70 2.58
N ILE A 96 14.95 -1.41 2.55
CA ILE A 96 13.96 -0.32 2.60
C ILE A 96 13.19 -0.22 1.28
N ASN A 97 13.88 -0.25 0.14
CA ASN A 97 13.29 0.09 -1.16
C ASN A 97 12.62 -1.08 -1.89
N LEU A 98 12.78 -2.33 -1.42
CA LEU A 98 12.03 -3.49 -1.92
C LEU A 98 10.81 -3.81 -1.06
N SER A 99 10.84 -3.48 0.23
CA SER A 99 9.76 -3.76 1.17
C SER A 99 8.81 -2.58 1.35
N GLY A 100 7.72 -2.80 2.07
CA GLY A 100 6.65 -1.84 2.22
C GLY A 100 5.78 -1.77 0.97
N TYR A 101 4.48 -1.63 1.19
CA TYR A 101 3.51 -1.43 0.14
C TYR A 101 2.77 -0.11 0.39
N ASN A 102 2.53 0.66 -0.66
CA ASN A 102 1.72 1.87 -0.55
C ASN A 102 0.23 1.53 -0.70
N ILE A 103 -0.35 0.84 0.28
CA ILE A 103 -1.70 0.26 0.13
C ILE A 103 -2.77 1.32 0.32
N GLY A 104 -2.83 1.98 1.47
CA GLY A 104 -3.90 2.94 1.79
C GLY A 104 -4.05 4.07 0.77
N ASN A 105 -2.93 4.62 0.27
CA ASN A 105 -2.98 5.73 -0.68
C ASN A 105 -3.09 5.29 -2.14
N PHE A 106 -2.71 4.06 -2.49
CA PHE A 106 -2.64 3.61 -3.88
C PHE A 106 -3.47 2.35 -4.14
N THR A 107 -3.11 1.19 -3.59
CA THR A 107 -3.76 -0.08 -3.96
C THR A 107 -5.23 -0.14 -3.52
N LEU A 108 -5.53 0.38 -2.34
CA LEU A 108 -6.84 0.29 -1.72
C LEU A 108 -7.96 1.01 -2.53
N PRO A 109 -7.72 2.19 -3.14
CA PRO A 109 -8.61 2.77 -4.16
C PRO A 109 -8.99 1.84 -5.32
N PHE A 110 -8.05 1.05 -5.84
CA PHE A 110 -8.33 0.06 -6.90
C PHE A 110 -9.19 -1.07 -6.34
N VAL A 111 -8.80 -1.65 -5.21
CA VAL A 111 -9.60 -2.71 -4.56
C VAL A 111 -11.02 -2.24 -4.28
N GLN A 112 -11.20 -1.05 -3.71
CA GLN A 112 -12.51 -0.47 -3.38
C GLN A 112 -13.44 -0.35 -4.60
N ASN A 113 -12.88 -0.22 -5.79
CA ASN A 113 -13.65 -0.02 -7.00
C ASN A 113 -13.84 -1.27 -7.84
N PHE A 114 -12.91 -2.22 -7.78
CA PHE A 114 -12.95 -3.40 -8.63
C PHE A 114 -13.37 -4.66 -7.89
N LEU A 115 -13.14 -4.70 -6.57
CA LEU A 115 -13.53 -5.80 -5.70
C LEU A 115 -14.65 -5.36 -4.75
N GLY A 116 -15.24 -6.32 -4.06
CA GLY A 116 -16.30 -6.08 -3.09
C GLY A 116 -15.79 -5.68 -1.69
N PRO A 117 -16.71 -5.60 -0.72
CA PRO A 117 -16.38 -5.24 0.66
C PRO A 117 -15.41 -6.22 1.34
N VAL A 118 -15.40 -7.51 0.94
CA VAL A 118 -14.53 -8.53 1.55
C VAL A 118 -13.09 -8.35 1.09
N GLY A 119 -12.87 -8.10 -0.20
CA GLY A 119 -11.56 -7.77 -0.76
C GLY A 119 -11.02 -6.47 -0.19
N PHE A 120 -11.89 -5.47 0.00
CA PHE A 120 -11.55 -4.23 0.71
C PHE A 120 -11.08 -4.53 2.13
N ALA A 121 -11.86 -5.28 2.92
CA ALA A 121 -11.53 -5.61 4.30
C ALA A 121 -10.21 -6.38 4.40
N ALA A 122 -10.00 -7.39 3.54
CA ALA A 122 -8.74 -8.13 3.48
C ALA A 122 -7.55 -7.23 3.16
N THR A 123 -7.72 -6.29 2.23
CA THR A 123 -6.70 -5.30 1.87
C THR A 123 -6.38 -4.36 3.02
N SER A 124 -7.39 -3.86 3.72
CA SER A 124 -7.20 -2.99 4.89
C SER A 124 -6.53 -3.72 6.06
N LEU A 125 -6.88 -4.99 6.31
CA LEU A 125 -6.24 -5.82 7.34
C LEU A 125 -4.81 -6.20 6.98
N PHE A 126 -4.54 -6.52 5.72
CA PHE A 126 -3.16 -6.67 5.24
C PHE A 126 -2.37 -5.37 5.45
N ASP A 127 -2.99 -4.21 5.16
CA ASP A 127 -2.34 -2.92 5.36
C ASP A 127 -2.01 -2.64 6.83
N ALA A 128 -2.81 -3.13 7.78
CA ALA A 128 -2.46 -3.06 9.20
C ALA A 128 -1.13 -3.78 9.50
N GLY A 129 -0.93 -4.97 8.94
CA GLY A 129 0.35 -5.69 9.03
C GLY A 129 1.50 -4.98 8.30
N ASN A 130 1.24 -4.44 7.12
CA ASN A 130 2.18 -3.63 6.35
C ASN A 130 2.60 -2.33 7.09
N ALA A 131 1.66 -1.69 7.78
CA ALA A 131 1.89 -0.48 8.54
C ALA A 131 2.86 -0.71 9.69
N VAL A 132 2.86 -1.87 10.34
CA VAL A 132 3.88 -2.23 11.34
C VAL A 132 5.29 -2.18 10.73
N MET A 133 5.44 -2.70 9.52
CA MET A 133 6.72 -2.72 8.82
C MET A 133 7.13 -1.31 8.42
N CYS A 134 6.18 -0.52 7.92
CA CYS A 134 6.36 0.88 7.55
C CYS A 134 6.52 1.84 8.75
N THR A 135 6.14 1.46 9.97
CA THR A 135 6.22 2.33 11.17
C THR A 135 7.56 2.21 11.90
N GLY A 136 8.41 1.26 11.53
CA GLY A 136 9.78 1.24 12.03
C GLY A 136 10.50 -0.10 11.98
N VAL A 137 9.83 -1.24 11.80
CA VAL A 137 10.51 -2.54 11.78
C VAL A 137 11.50 -2.63 10.62
N THR A 138 11.08 -2.27 9.40
CA THR A 138 11.97 -2.24 8.24
C THR A 138 13.14 -1.28 8.47
N PHE A 139 12.88 -0.07 8.97
CA PHE A 139 13.93 0.91 9.28
C PHE A 139 14.92 0.36 10.31
N THR A 140 14.41 -0.28 11.36
CA THR A 140 15.24 -0.85 12.43
C THR A 140 16.15 -1.95 11.89
N MET A 141 15.58 -2.89 11.12
CA MET A 141 16.35 -3.96 10.48
C MET A 141 17.40 -3.40 9.50
N ALA A 142 17.04 -2.41 8.69
CA ALA A 142 17.96 -1.75 7.77
C ALA A 142 19.07 -0.98 8.50
N SER A 143 18.76 -0.28 9.60
CA SER A 143 19.75 0.40 10.45
C SER A 143 20.73 -0.58 11.09
N ILE A 144 20.27 -1.75 11.53
CA ILE A 144 21.17 -2.82 12.00
C ILE A 144 22.08 -3.29 10.86
N ALA A 145 21.53 -3.52 9.67
CA ALA A 145 22.31 -3.93 8.50
C ALA A 145 23.34 -2.86 8.08
N ALA A 146 23.02 -1.57 8.28
CA ALA A 146 23.91 -0.44 8.08
C ALA A 146 24.96 -0.28 9.21
N GLY A 147 24.80 -0.97 10.35
CA GLY A 147 25.73 -0.95 11.48
C GLY A 147 25.42 0.06 12.59
N ALA A 148 24.20 0.60 12.65
CA ALA A 148 23.82 1.69 13.55
C ALA A 148 22.51 1.44 14.35
N GLY A 149 21.93 0.24 14.29
CA GLY A 149 20.56 0.00 14.79
C GLY A 149 20.45 -0.79 16.11
N GLU A 150 19.44 -0.42 16.91
CA GLU A 150 18.87 -1.25 17.98
C GLU A 150 17.92 -2.32 17.41
N ARG A 151 17.52 -3.33 18.20
CA ARG A 151 16.62 -4.40 17.73
C ARG A 151 15.15 -3.94 17.66
N PRO A 152 14.33 -4.51 16.76
CA PRO A 152 12.89 -4.25 16.74
C PRO A 152 12.24 -4.64 18.06
N SER A 153 11.46 -3.75 18.66
CA SER A 153 10.73 -4.02 19.90
C SER A 153 9.36 -4.62 19.61
N VAL A 154 9.08 -5.81 20.15
CA VAL A 154 7.76 -6.48 20.07
C VAL A 154 6.65 -5.59 20.64
N LYS A 155 6.96 -4.80 21.68
CA LYS A 155 6.03 -3.82 22.25
C LYS A 155 5.62 -2.76 21.23
N ASN A 156 6.56 -2.29 20.40
CA ASN A 156 6.28 -1.30 19.37
C ASN A 156 5.45 -1.92 18.22
N VAL A 157 5.70 -3.19 17.88
CA VAL A 157 4.90 -3.92 16.88
C VAL A 157 3.44 -4.03 17.33
N LEU A 158 3.20 -4.52 18.54
CA LEU A 158 1.85 -4.63 19.09
C LEU A 158 1.18 -3.25 19.18
N LYS A 159 1.90 -2.23 19.65
CA LYS A 159 1.40 -0.86 19.69
C LYS A 159 1.00 -0.37 18.30
N SER A 160 1.80 -0.63 17.26
CA SER A 160 1.46 -0.23 15.88
C SER A 160 0.23 -0.95 15.33
N LEU A 161 0.04 -2.23 15.65
CA LEU A 161 -1.17 -2.99 15.24
C LEU A 161 -2.43 -2.45 15.91
N PHE A 162 -2.42 -2.27 17.24
CA PHE A 162 -3.55 -1.72 18.01
C PHE A 162 -3.70 -0.19 17.92
N SER A 163 -2.89 0.46 17.08
CA SER A 163 -3.08 1.85 16.67
C SER A 163 -3.48 1.94 15.20
N SER A 164 -3.68 0.79 14.54
CA SER A 164 -4.03 0.73 13.12
C SER A 164 -5.54 0.79 12.98
N LEU A 165 -6.01 1.91 12.43
CA LEU A 165 -7.44 2.16 12.23
C LEU A 165 -8.17 1.03 11.47
N PRO A 166 -7.63 0.44 10.38
CA PRO A 166 -8.19 -0.78 9.78
C PRO A 166 -8.41 -1.95 10.74
N PHE A 167 -7.40 -2.26 11.56
CA PHE A 167 -7.42 -3.39 12.47
C PHE A 167 -8.41 -3.14 13.60
N ASP A 168 -8.35 -1.96 14.21
CA ASP A 168 -9.23 -1.56 15.31
C ASP A 168 -10.68 -1.49 14.83
N ALA A 169 -10.94 -0.95 13.64
CA ALA A 169 -12.27 -0.94 13.04
C ALA A 169 -12.81 -2.36 12.84
N TYR A 170 -12.00 -3.31 12.35
CA TYR A 170 -12.43 -4.70 12.23
C TYR A 170 -12.76 -5.32 13.59
N LEU A 171 -11.89 -5.13 14.60
CA LEU A 171 -12.11 -5.68 15.93
C LEU A 171 -13.40 -5.13 16.54
N ILE A 172 -13.60 -3.80 16.47
CA ILE A 172 -14.82 -3.15 16.95
C ILE A 172 -16.03 -3.70 16.20
N MET A 173 -15.99 -3.76 14.87
CA MET A 173 -17.11 -4.26 14.06
C MET A 173 -17.39 -5.75 14.30
N THR A 174 -16.38 -6.56 14.58
CA THR A 174 -16.52 -7.96 14.97
C THR A 174 -17.23 -8.08 16.31
N VAL A 175 -16.81 -7.30 17.31
CA VAL A 175 -17.47 -7.25 18.62
C VAL A 175 -18.92 -6.80 18.50
N LEU A 176 -19.19 -5.73 17.74
CA LEU A 176 -20.54 -5.25 17.48
C LEU A 176 -21.40 -6.32 16.79
N ALA A 177 -20.86 -7.03 15.80
CA ALA A 177 -21.58 -8.10 15.10
C ALA A 177 -21.91 -9.28 16.03
N VAL A 178 -20.96 -9.70 16.88
CA VAL A 178 -21.18 -10.75 17.89
C VAL A 178 -22.26 -10.32 18.90
N CYS A 179 -22.25 -9.06 19.31
CA CYS A 179 -23.26 -8.46 20.18
C CYS A 179 -24.58 -8.13 19.46
N ARG A 180 -24.69 -8.36 18.14
CA ARG A 180 -25.83 -8.00 17.27
C ARG A 180 -26.20 -6.51 17.34
N VAL A 181 -25.21 -5.65 17.54
CA VAL A 181 -25.37 -4.19 17.53
C VAL A 181 -25.05 -3.68 16.12
N SER A 182 -26.04 -3.07 15.47
CA SER A 182 -25.82 -2.35 14.22
C SER A 182 -25.43 -0.89 14.49
N LEU A 183 -24.65 -0.32 13.58
CA LEU A 183 -24.38 1.12 13.62
C LEU A 183 -25.64 1.90 13.21
N PRO A 184 -25.91 3.08 13.80
CA PRO A 184 -26.99 3.96 13.37
C PRO A 184 -26.88 4.34 11.89
N GLU A 185 -28.02 4.43 11.19
CA GLU A 185 -28.09 4.71 9.76
C GLU A 185 -27.40 6.02 9.36
N LEU A 186 -27.46 7.03 10.23
CA LEU A 186 -26.76 8.30 10.02
C LEU A 186 -25.24 8.12 9.90
N ILE A 187 -24.64 7.27 10.74
CA ILE A 187 -23.20 7.01 10.75
C ILE A 187 -22.80 6.24 9.49
N THR A 188 -23.55 5.19 9.15
CA THR A 188 -23.26 4.38 7.96
C THR A 188 -23.48 5.17 6.66
N SER A 189 -24.49 6.05 6.61
CA SER A 189 -24.77 6.90 5.45
C SER A 189 -23.68 7.96 5.27
N TYR A 190 -23.30 8.65 6.36
CA TYR A 190 -22.19 9.61 6.33
C TYR A 190 -20.88 8.94 5.89
N ALA A 191 -20.53 7.81 6.51
CA ALA A 191 -19.35 7.03 6.17
C ALA A 191 -19.40 6.53 4.71
N GLY A 192 -20.59 6.17 4.21
CA GLY A 192 -20.83 5.78 2.83
C GLY A 192 -20.55 6.91 1.84
N THR A 193 -21.13 8.09 2.06
CA THR A 193 -20.93 9.26 1.20
C THR A 193 -19.46 9.71 1.19
N VAL A 194 -18.87 9.90 2.37
CA VAL A 194 -17.49 10.38 2.50
C VAL A 194 -16.48 9.32 2.03
N GLY A 195 -16.73 8.06 2.36
CA GLY A 195 -15.91 6.92 1.93
C GLY A 195 -15.99 6.67 0.42
N GLY A 196 -17.12 6.98 -0.22
CA GLY A 196 -17.28 6.91 -1.67
C GLY A 196 -16.35 7.85 -2.44
N ALA A 197 -16.00 9.01 -1.86
CA ALA A 197 -15.06 9.95 -2.45
C ALA A 197 -13.58 9.52 -2.33
N ASN A 198 -13.27 8.53 -1.47
CA ASN A 198 -11.91 8.15 -1.11
C ASN A 198 -11.04 7.81 -2.34
N ALA A 199 -11.55 6.94 -3.22
CA ALA A 199 -10.77 6.47 -4.35
C ALA A 199 -10.42 7.61 -5.33
N PHE A 200 -11.38 8.48 -5.63
CA PHE A 200 -11.14 9.64 -6.49
C PHE A 200 -10.06 10.56 -5.90
N LEU A 201 -10.22 10.95 -4.63
CA LEU A 201 -9.28 11.85 -3.96
C LEU A 201 -7.88 11.25 -3.82
N ALA A 202 -7.78 9.95 -3.53
CA ALA A 202 -6.49 9.26 -3.45
C ALA A 202 -5.77 9.22 -4.81
N LEU A 203 -6.49 8.90 -5.89
CA LEU A 203 -5.91 8.88 -7.24
C LEU A 203 -5.52 10.28 -7.71
N LEU A 204 -6.33 11.29 -7.41
CA LEU A 204 -6.01 12.68 -7.72
C LEU A 204 -4.77 13.16 -6.95
N MET A 205 -4.71 12.85 -5.65
CA MET A 205 -3.54 13.09 -4.80
C MET A 205 -2.26 12.48 -5.39
N ILE A 206 -2.32 11.23 -5.86
CA ILE A 206 -1.18 10.57 -6.52
C ILE A 206 -0.74 11.37 -7.75
N GLY A 207 -1.68 11.82 -8.59
CA GLY A 207 -1.39 12.66 -9.74
C GLY A 207 -0.70 13.97 -9.37
N ILE A 208 -1.17 14.64 -8.32
CA ILE A 208 -0.56 15.87 -7.80
C ILE A 208 0.84 15.59 -7.24
N GLY A 209 1.03 14.53 -6.46
CA GLY A 209 2.31 14.16 -5.88
C GLY A 209 3.35 13.65 -6.88
N PHE A 210 2.93 13.35 -8.12
CA PHE A 210 3.80 12.69 -9.10
C PHE A 210 4.94 13.58 -9.58
N GLU A 211 6.18 13.22 -9.26
CA GLU A 211 7.40 13.89 -9.74
C GLU A 211 8.30 12.92 -10.52
N ILE A 212 8.71 13.34 -11.72
CA ILE A 212 9.73 12.64 -12.51
C ILE A 212 11.06 13.38 -12.31
N ARG A 213 11.95 12.79 -11.53
CA ARG A 213 13.36 13.19 -11.43
C ARG A 213 14.22 11.95 -11.68
N MET A 214 15.03 11.96 -12.72
CA MET A 214 15.81 10.81 -13.17
C MET A 214 17.21 11.24 -13.57
N GLU A 215 18.21 10.78 -12.82
CA GLU A 215 19.61 10.88 -13.19
C GLU A 215 20.03 9.63 -13.98
N ARG A 216 20.66 9.82 -15.14
CA ARG A 216 21.05 8.70 -16.03
C ARG A 216 22.02 7.72 -15.37
N GLU A 217 22.87 8.20 -14.45
CA GLU A 217 23.88 7.41 -13.76
C GLU A 217 23.27 6.38 -12.79
N LYS A 218 22.10 6.69 -12.22
CA LYS A 218 21.40 5.83 -11.24
C LYS A 218 20.42 4.84 -11.89
N LEU A 219 20.21 4.95 -13.20
CA LEU A 219 19.15 4.22 -13.92
C LEU A 219 19.28 2.70 -13.83
N ALA A 220 20.50 2.15 -13.95
CA ALA A 220 20.72 0.72 -13.88
C ALA A 220 20.31 0.12 -12.52
N ASN A 221 20.61 0.83 -11.42
CA ASN A 221 20.24 0.40 -10.08
C ASN A 221 18.73 0.50 -9.84
N ILE A 222 18.09 1.56 -10.34
CA ILE A 222 16.64 1.74 -10.28
C ILE A 222 15.93 0.58 -11.01
N ILE A 223 16.36 0.26 -12.24
CA ILE A 223 15.81 -0.86 -13.02
C ILE A 223 16.01 -2.18 -12.29
N LYS A 224 17.21 -2.43 -11.74
CA LYS A 224 17.51 -3.64 -10.98
C LYS A 224 16.56 -3.83 -9.79
N ILE A 225 16.30 -2.76 -9.02
CA ILE A 225 15.39 -2.79 -7.87
C ILE A 225 13.95 -3.03 -8.30
N LEU A 226 13.48 -2.30 -9.31
CA LEU A 226 12.10 -2.43 -9.80
C LEU A 226 11.86 -3.82 -10.41
N ALA A 227 12.81 -4.35 -11.17
CA ALA A 227 12.74 -5.71 -11.72
C ALA A 227 12.62 -6.76 -10.62
N TRP A 228 13.42 -6.65 -9.55
CA TRP A 228 13.31 -7.55 -8.40
C TRP A 228 12.00 -7.37 -7.63
N ARG A 229 11.58 -6.13 -7.43
CA ARG A 229 10.32 -5.78 -6.74
C ARG A 229 9.12 -6.42 -7.44
N TYR A 230 9.00 -6.23 -8.75
CA TYR A 230 7.86 -6.76 -9.50
C TYR A 230 8.01 -8.24 -9.86
N GLY A 231 9.22 -8.76 -9.99
CA GLY A 231 9.46 -10.20 -10.11
C GLY A 231 8.96 -10.94 -8.87
N MET A 232 9.38 -10.51 -7.68
CA MET A 232 8.87 -11.06 -6.40
C MET A 232 7.37 -10.78 -6.23
N GLY A 233 6.90 -9.59 -6.60
CA GLY A 233 5.48 -9.22 -6.58
C GLY A 233 4.62 -10.16 -7.42
N LEU A 234 5.06 -10.52 -8.63
CA LEU A 234 4.38 -11.50 -9.50
C LEU A 234 4.34 -12.90 -8.88
N LEU A 235 5.46 -13.36 -8.30
CA LEU A 235 5.51 -14.65 -7.61
C LEU A 235 4.56 -14.68 -6.41
N MET A 236 4.55 -13.62 -5.61
CA MET A 236 3.66 -13.48 -4.46
C MET A 236 2.20 -13.35 -4.88
N ALA A 237 1.92 -12.64 -5.97
CA ALA A 237 0.57 -12.52 -6.53
C ALA A 237 0.04 -13.87 -7.01
N ALA A 238 0.85 -14.62 -7.76
CA ALA A 238 0.51 -15.98 -8.18
C ALA A 238 0.32 -16.90 -6.96
N ALA A 239 1.24 -16.85 -5.99
CA ALA A 239 1.13 -17.66 -4.78
C ALA A 239 -0.14 -17.35 -3.98
N ALA A 240 -0.47 -16.06 -3.82
CA ALA A 240 -1.69 -15.61 -3.18
C ALA A 240 -2.95 -16.09 -3.93
N TYR A 241 -2.93 -16.01 -5.26
CA TYR A 241 -4.07 -16.39 -6.09
C TYR A 241 -4.34 -17.90 -6.08
N PHE A 242 -3.30 -18.73 -6.14
CA PHE A 242 -3.44 -20.18 -6.27
C PHE A 242 -3.44 -20.94 -4.94
N PHE A 243 -2.76 -20.46 -3.89
CA PHE A 243 -2.53 -21.26 -2.67
C PHE A 243 -3.19 -20.75 -1.40
N LEU A 244 -3.62 -19.48 -1.31
CA LEU A 244 -4.26 -18.99 -0.09
C LEU A 244 -5.64 -19.67 0.10
N PRO A 245 -5.94 -20.24 1.28
CA PRO A 245 -7.19 -20.95 1.53
C PRO A 245 -8.34 -19.96 1.88
N PHE A 246 -8.55 -18.96 1.03
CA PHE A 246 -9.55 -17.91 1.22
C PHE A 246 -10.43 -17.75 -0.03
N SER A 247 -11.51 -16.98 0.10
CA SER A 247 -12.40 -16.67 -1.02
C SER A 247 -11.63 -16.07 -2.20
N LEU A 248 -12.15 -16.25 -3.42
CA LEU A 248 -11.51 -15.72 -4.63
C LEU A 248 -11.24 -14.22 -4.53
N GLU A 249 -12.18 -13.47 -3.96
CA GLU A 249 -12.07 -12.02 -3.79
C GLU A 249 -10.90 -11.62 -2.87
N VAL A 250 -10.68 -12.33 -1.76
CA VAL A 250 -9.52 -12.12 -0.88
C VAL A 250 -8.22 -12.42 -1.61
N ARG A 251 -8.18 -13.53 -2.34
CA ARG A 251 -7.01 -13.94 -3.12
C ARG A 251 -6.65 -12.92 -4.21
N GLN A 252 -7.65 -12.40 -4.92
CA GLN A 252 -7.50 -11.32 -5.88
C GLN A 252 -6.96 -10.06 -5.20
N ALA A 253 -7.54 -9.66 -4.06
CA ALA A 253 -7.07 -8.50 -3.29
C ALA A 253 -5.58 -8.59 -2.92
N ILE A 254 -5.14 -9.72 -2.36
CA ILE A 254 -3.74 -9.91 -1.98
C ILE A 254 -2.82 -9.94 -3.21
N ALA A 255 -3.29 -10.50 -4.34
CA ALA A 255 -2.55 -10.45 -5.59
C ALA A 255 -2.35 -9.01 -6.10
N LEU A 256 -3.37 -8.15 -6.02
CA LEU A 256 -3.24 -6.73 -6.37
C LEU A 256 -2.29 -5.99 -5.43
N ILE A 257 -2.31 -6.30 -4.13
CA ILE A 257 -1.37 -5.73 -3.15
C ILE A 257 0.07 -6.10 -3.49
N ALA A 258 0.33 -7.36 -3.82
CA ALA A 258 1.67 -7.82 -4.17
C ALA A 258 2.26 -7.08 -5.40
N LEU A 259 1.40 -6.60 -6.30
CA LEU A 259 1.76 -5.78 -7.46
C LEU A 259 1.75 -4.27 -7.18
N GLY A 260 1.49 -3.87 -5.94
CA GLY A 260 1.42 -2.48 -5.51
C GLY A 260 2.79 -1.80 -5.37
N PRO A 261 2.79 -0.46 -5.38
CA PRO A 261 4.03 0.31 -5.40
C PRO A 261 4.75 0.25 -4.05
N VAL A 262 6.02 0.63 -4.07
CA VAL A 262 6.86 0.70 -2.88
C VAL A 262 6.27 1.73 -1.90
N SER A 263 6.43 1.50 -0.60
CA SER A 263 5.89 2.41 0.43
C SER A 263 6.44 3.82 0.30
N SER A 264 5.58 4.83 0.49
CA SER A 264 5.95 6.25 0.42
C SER A 264 6.86 6.70 1.56
N VAL A 265 7.04 5.90 2.62
CA VAL A 265 7.98 6.21 3.71
C VAL A 265 9.42 5.83 3.38
N SER A 266 9.66 5.10 2.28
CA SER A 266 10.97 4.56 1.92
C SER A 266 12.05 5.63 1.72
N PRO A 267 11.79 6.79 1.06
CA PRO A 267 12.77 7.87 0.95
C PRO A 267 13.14 8.48 2.29
N ALA A 268 12.16 8.65 3.19
CA ALA A 268 12.40 9.19 4.53
C ALA A 268 13.28 8.25 5.38
N PHE A 269 13.04 6.95 5.30
CA PHE A 269 13.87 5.95 6.00
C PHE A 269 15.26 5.83 5.39
N THR A 270 15.36 5.91 4.07
CA THR A 270 16.65 5.97 3.37
C THR A 270 17.47 7.16 3.85
N GLY A 271 16.87 8.34 3.97
CA GLY A 271 17.56 9.54 4.47
C GLY A 271 18.04 9.39 5.92
N LYS A 272 17.24 8.76 6.79
CA LYS A 272 17.61 8.52 8.19
C LYS A 272 18.81 7.57 8.36
N ILE A 273 19.07 6.67 7.41
CA ILE A 273 20.25 5.80 7.42
C ILE A 273 21.45 6.36 6.62
N GLY A 274 21.32 7.58 6.09
CA GLY A 274 22.35 8.21 5.26
C GLY A 274 22.47 7.63 3.84
N GLY A 275 21.41 7.01 3.31
CA GLY A 275 21.37 6.45 1.96
C GLY A 275 20.97 7.45 0.87
N ASP A 276 20.92 6.99 -0.38
CA ASP A 276 20.58 7.82 -1.56
C ASP A 276 19.07 8.12 -1.64
N VAL A 277 18.64 9.20 -0.99
CA VAL A 277 17.23 9.65 -0.95
C VAL A 277 16.67 9.91 -2.35
N GLU A 278 17.50 10.43 -3.26
CA GLU A 278 17.08 10.74 -4.61
C GLU A 278 16.77 9.46 -5.39
N MET A 279 17.64 8.45 -5.33
CA MET A 279 17.39 7.15 -5.93
C MET A 279 16.14 6.49 -5.34
N SER A 280 15.98 6.54 -4.00
CA SER A 280 14.80 6.00 -3.32
C SER A 280 13.50 6.68 -3.77
N SER A 281 13.53 8.01 -3.93
CA SER A 281 12.39 8.79 -4.44
C SER A 281 12.06 8.43 -5.88
N ALA A 282 13.08 8.26 -6.74
CA ALA A 282 12.88 7.82 -8.12
C ALA A 282 12.28 6.41 -8.19
N VAL A 283 12.77 5.46 -7.38
CA VAL A 283 12.17 4.11 -7.25
C VAL A 283 10.71 4.21 -6.81
N ASN A 284 10.40 5.06 -5.81
CA ASN A 284 9.04 5.24 -5.34
C ASN A 284 8.09 5.75 -6.46
N SER A 285 8.44 6.86 -7.13
CA SER A 285 7.65 7.44 -8.21
C SER A 285 7.48 6.49 -9.41
N LEU A 286 8.56 5.84 -9.86
CA LEU A 286 8.49 4.90 -10.98
C LEU A 286 7.71 3.64 -10.62
N SER A 287 7.78 3.20 -9.36
CA SER A 287 6.97 2.08 -8.90
C SER A 287 5.48 2.38 -9.03
N ILE A 288 5.02 3.61 -8.75
CA ILE A 288 3.61 3.99 -8.95
C ILE A 288 3.20 3.76 -10.41
N VAL A 289 3.98 4.21 -11.38
CA VAL A 289 3.67 4.03 -12.82
C VAL A 289 3.60 2.56 -13.20
N ILE A 290 4.60 1.77 -12.80
CA ILE A 290 4.63 0.34 -13.13
C ILE A 290 3.45 -0.39 -12.46
N SER A 291 3.15 -0.05 -11.19
CA SER A 291 2.03 -0.64 -10.46
C SER A 291 0.68 -0.35 -11.10
N ILE A 292 0.46 0.84 -11.66
CA ILE A 292 -0.75 1.16 -12.44
C ILE A 292 -0.93 0.14 -13.57
N VAL A 293 0.12 -0.09 -14.36
CA VAL A 293 0.08 -1.02 -15.51
C VAL A 293 -0.12 -2.45 -15.02
N MET A 294 0.62 -2.88 -14.00
CA MET A 294 0.57 -4.24 -13.46
C MET A 294 -0.79 -4.56 -12.83
N ILE A 295 -1.32 -3.68 -11.98
CA ILE A 295 -2.63 -3.86 -11.34
C ILE A 295 -3.75 -3.79 -12.38
N THR A 296 -3.68 -2.90 -13.37
CA THR A 296 -4.67 -2.84 -14.46
C THR A 296 -4.66 -4.13 -15.27
N GLY A 297 -3.48 -4.62 -15.65
CA GLY A 297 -3.33 -5.89 -16.35
C GLY A 297 -3.83 -7.07 -15.53
N ALA A 298 -3.49 -7.13 -14.24
CA ALA A 298 -3.99 -8.15 -13.32
C ALA A 298 -5.52 -8.11 -13.21
N LEU A 299 -6.12 -6.94 -13.03
CA LEU A 299 -7.58 -6.78 -13.00
C LEU A 299 -8.24 -7.26 -14.29
N ALA A 300 -7.64 -7.03 -15.46
CA ALA A 300 -8.17 -7.49 -16.74
C ALA A 300 -8.10 -9.02 -16.93
N VAL A 301 -7.21 -9.70 -16.21
CA VAL A 301 -7.05 -11.17 -16.25
C VAL A 301 -7.85 -11.85 -15.15
N LEU A 302 -7.94 -11.22 -13.97
CA LEU A 302 -8.56 -11.79 -12.78
C LEU A 302 -10.08 -11.59 -12.72
N LEU A 303 -10.64 -10.64 -13.48
CA LEU A 303 -12.07 -10.29 -13.53
C LEU A 303 -12.67 -10.48 -14.93
#